data_AF-A0A4Q7NUQ7-F1
#
_entry.id   AF-A0A4Q7NUQ7-F1
#
_cell.length_a   1.000
_cell.length_b   1.000
_cell.length_c   1.000
_cell.angle_alpha   90.00
_cell.angle_beta   90.00
_cell.angle_gamma   90.00
#
_symmetry.space_group_name_H-M   'P 1'
#
loop_
_entity.id
_entity.type
_entity.pdbx_description
1 polymer ?
#
loop_
_entity_poly.entity_id
_entity_poly.type
_entity_poly.pdbx_seq_one_letter_code
_entity_poly.pdbx_strand_id
1 'polypeptide(L)'
;MPACDLEPLRNPGAAFAAPPFGAPESGPWVVTATWPYGEVPSTWALRARLADEVWAPSTSAAAGWTDAGLPRARVRVLPAGVDTSLVTPEGRSDRTVRGLGSFVVLAAGGTSLAAGPDLALRAVREAFPGRSDVALVLLGGSAEEHDALTPDVQDELSRAASGGGPRVVVLRTPADEAGLARLLRSCDVVLLPTRASASGTRVAQAMAAGVPVVGAGAVAAELLGAASPAAAARTEAVRLSGVQPLHRPFTWGEPDVSELVAALREAEGTGSEQLRTWLRARAVRDLSSERADRLRAARLSALEQRTPVREGGVPVAPHGVAGSLGQQVLVTVTDRAQAEAVAAGFAAAYVPTDCVELLLLPATGPLGEVPGARALPVLPTDVQADLAATVDVVVGAGQAPTTPEEWYALVPPLPRLRG
;
A
#
# COMPACT_ATOMS: atom_id res chain seq x y z
N MET A 1 -9.70 -6.92 -33.19
CA MET A 1 -9.37 -6.68 -31.78
C MET A 1 -8.82 -7.96 -31.21
N PRO A 2 -7.50 -8.11 -31.03
CA PRO A 2 -7.01 -9.25 -30.28
C PRO A 2 -7.10 -8.92 -28.79
N ALA A 3 -7.64 -9.86 -28.03
CA ALA A 3 -7.54 -9.88 -26.58
C ALA A 3 -6.06 -9.79 -26.20
N CYS A 4 -5.71 -8.84 -25.34
CA CYS A 4 -4.43 -8.87 -24.64
C CYS A 4 -4.45 -10.05 -23.69
N ASP A 5 -3.84 -11.16 -24.11
CA ASP A 5 -3.40 -12.22 -23.22
C ASP A 5 -2.29 -11.64 -22.34
N LEU A 6 -2.69 -11.10 -21.19
CA LEU A 6 -1.77 -10.70 -20.13
C LEU A 6 -1.24 -11.98 -19.48
N GLU A 7 -0.02 -12.38 -19.82
CA GLU A 7 0.73 -13.38 -19.04
C GLU A 7 0.71 -12.99 -17.54
N PRO A 8 0.69 -13.97 -16.62
CA PRO A 8 0.63 -13.70 -15.19
C PRO A 8 1.84 -12.88 -14.74
N LEU A 9 1.60 -11.59 -14.52
CA LEU A 9 2.56 -10.57 -14.10
C LEU A 9 3.33 -11.05 -12.87
N ARG A 10 4.64 -11.29 -13.04
CA ARG A 10 5.55 -11.68 -11.98
C ARG A 10 5.96 -10.43 -11.19
N ASN A 11 5.25 -10.18 -10.08
CA ASN A 11 5.61 -9.25 -8.99
C ASN A 11 5.19 -7.76 -9.19
N PRO A 12 4.09 -7.29 -8.58
CA PRO A 12 3.50 -5.96 -8.77
C PRO A 12 4.09 -4.88 -7.84
N GLY A 13 5.04 -5.22 -6.97
CA GLY A 13 5.66 -4.31 -6.01
C GLY A 13 5.66 -4.87 -4.59
N ALA A 14 6.56 -4.33 -3.76
CA ALA A 14 6.92 -4.76 -2.40
C ALA A 14 5.76 -5.35 -1.58
N ALA A 15 6.03 -6.44 -0.87
CA ALA A 15 5.07 -7.07 0.02
C ALA A 15 4.51 -6.03 1.02
N PHE A 16 3.27 -5.61 0.80
CA PHE A 16 2.54 -4.78 1.76
C PHE A 16 2.28 -5.65 2.98
N ALA A 17 3.10 -5.45 4.02
CA ALA A 17 2.95 -6.17 5.28
C ALA A 17 1.61 -5.83 5.92
N ALA A 18 0.97 -6.83 6.52
CA ALA A 18 -0.18 -6.60 7.37
C ALA A 18 0.18 -5.58 8.46
N PRO A 19 -0.72 -4.64 8.80
CA PRO A 19 -0.46 -3.73 9.91
C PRO A 19 -0.29 -4.55 11.20
N PRO A 20 0.51 -4.07 12.15
CA PRO A 20 0.66 -4.74 13.44
C PRO A 20 -0.68 -4.73 14.17
N PHE A 21 -1.34 -5.87 14.24
CA PHE A 21 -2.62 -6.05 14.94
C PHE A 21 -2.44 -6.36 16.43
N GLY A 22 -1.37 -5.85 17.05
CA GLY A 22 -1.13 -5.97 18.48
C GLY A 22 -1.92 -4.91 19.25
N ALA A 23 -2.77 -5.35 20.19
CA ALA A 23 -3.45 -4.44 21.08
C ALA A 23 -2.44 -3.85 22.10
N PRO A 24 -2.47 -2.53 22.38
CA PRO A 24 -1.67 -1.95 23.46
C PRO A 24 -2.14 -2.47 24.83
N GLU A 25 -1.29 -2.51 25.84
CA GLU A 25 -1.66 -3.00 27.19
C GLU A 25 -2.80 -2.16 27.82
N SER A 26 -2.81 -0.85 27.56
CA SER A 26 -3.82 0.08 28.05
C SER A 26 -4.06 1.20 27.02
N GLY A 27 -5.14 1.97 27.18
CA GLY A 27 -5.49 3.07 26.28
C GLY A 27 -6.14 2.65 24.95
N PRO A 28 -6.38 3.63 24.05
CA PRO A 28 -7.07 3.39 22.79
C PRO A 28 -6.19 2.59 21.81
N TRP A 29 -6.81 1.63 21.13
CA TRP A 29 -6.18 0.84 20.09
C TRP A 29 -6.58 1.36 18.71
N VAL A 30 -5.60 1.92 18.00
CA VAL A 30 -5.77 2.41 16.62
C VAL A 30 -4.98 1.54 15.66
N VAL A 31 -5.61 1.12 14.56
CA VAL A 31 -4.91 0.49 13.44
C VAL A 31 -4.64 1.52 12.36
N THR A 32 -3.37 1.70 12.02
CA THR A 32 -2.92 2.47 10.85
C THR A 32 -2.37 1.52 9.81
N ALA A 33 -2.92 1.51 8.60
CA ALA A 33 -2.35 0.77 7.48
C ALA A 33 -2.50 1.52 6.17
N THR A 34 -1.51 1.36 5.30
CA THR A 34 -1.52 1.87 3.94
C THR A 34 -1.84 0.72 2.99
N TRP A 35 -3.12 0.57 2.63
CA TRP A 35 -3.55 -0.31 1.55
C TRP A 35 -3.88 0.55 0.32
N PRO A 36 -3.10 0.46 -0.77
CA PRO A 36 -3.26 1.34 -1.92
C PRO A 36 -4.23 0.79 -2.98
N TYR A 37 -4.63 -0.47 -2.85
CA TYR A 37 -5.58 -1.14 -3.73
C TYR A 37 -7.01 -0.93 -3.20
N GLY A 38 -8.03 -1.38 -3.93
CA GLY A 38 -9.44 -1.18 -3.57
C GLY A 38 -9.85 -1.75 -2.20
N GLU A 39 -10.67 -2.79 -2.17
CA GLU A 39 -11.08 -3.41 -0.91
C GLU A 39 -9.86 -3.96 -0.15
N VAL A 40 -9.77 -3.72 1.17
CA VAL A 40 -8.69 -4.28 2.00
C VAL A 40 -8.89 -5.79 2.18
N PRO A 41 -7.83 -6.56 2.49
CA PRO A 41 -7.99 -7.98 2.79
C PRO A 41 -9.00 -8.20 3.92
N SER A 42 -9.94 -9.13 3.74
CA SER A 42 -10.98 -9.41 4.74
C SER A 42 -10.40 -9.79 6.11
N THR A 43 -9.25 -10.48 6.14
CA THR A 43 -8.51 -10.76 7.39
C THR A 43 -8.08 -9.50 8.13
N TRP A 44 -7.66 -8.47 7.40
CA TRP A 44 -7.28 -7.20 7.98
C TRP A 44 -8.51 -6.50 8.54
N ALA A 45 -9.61 -6.48 7.79
CA ALA A 45 -10.88 -5.92 8.24
C ALA A 45 -11.39 -6.63 9.51
N LEU A 46 -11.34 -7.96 9.56
CA LEU A 46 -11.72 -8.76 10.73
C LEU A 46 -10.89 -8.41 11.96
N ARG A 47 -9.56 -8.33 11.82
CA ARG A 47 -8.67 -7.95 12.94
C ARG A 47 -8.89 -6.50 13.36
N ALA A 48 -9.13 -5.59 12.41
CA ALA A 48 -9.44 -4.19 12.69
C ALA A 48 -10.77 -4.00 13.42
N ARG A 49 -11.72 -4.96 13.39
CA ARG A 49 -12.93 -4.91 14.22
C ARG A 49 -12.63 -4.94 15.72
N LEU A 50 -11.46 -5.43 16.11
CA LEU A 50 -11.04 -5.48 17.52
C LEU A 50 -10.45 -4.13 18.00
N ALA A 51 -9.96 -3.29 17.09
CA ALA A 51 -9.33 -2.01 17.39
C ALA A 51 -10.34 -0.87 17.41
N ASP A 52 -10.27 0.06 18.36
CA ASP A 52 -11.24 1.16 18.52
C ASP A 52 -11.55 1.89 17.21
N GLU A 53 -10.49 2.26 16.48
CA GLU A 53 -10.59 2.89 15.16
C GLU A 53 -9.50 2.44 14.17
N VAL A 54 -9.80 2.62 12.89
CA VAL A 54 -8.84 2.58 11.80
C VAL A 54 -8.59 4.00 11.30
N TRP A 55 -7.33 4.38 11.21
CA TRP A 55 -6.91 5.66 10.63
C TRP A 55 -6.31 5.43 9.25
N ALA A 56 -7.01 5.89 8.23
CA ALA A 56 -6.66 5.80 6.83
C ALA A 56 -6.12 7.14 6.31
N PRO A 57 -5.13 7.15 5.41
CA PRO A 57 -4.47 8.39 4.98
C PRO A 57 -5.22 9.19 3.90
N SER A 58 -6.28 8.64 3.31
CA SER A 58 -7.10 9.29 2.28
C SER A 58 -8.54 8.77 2.32
N THR A 59 -9.45 9.45 1.62
CA THR A 59 -10.83 8.96 1.49
C THR A 59 -10.90 7.63 0.72
N SER A 60 -10.04 7.44 -0.29
CA SER A 60 -9.94 6.19 -1.06
C SER A 60 -9.49 5.03 -0.19
N ALA A 61 -8.45 5.23 0.63
CA ALA A 61 -7.99 4.19 1.56
C ALA A 61 -9.07 3.87 2.63
N ALA A 62 -9.81 4.89 3.10
CA ALA A 62 -10.92 4.68 4.02
C ALA A 62 -12.10 3.91 3.39
N ALA A 63 -12.36 4.12 2.09
CA ALA A 63 -13.35 3.35 1.35
C ALA A 63 -12.98 1.87 1.34
N GLY A 64 -11.72 1.51 1.05
CA GLY A 64 -11.27 0.12 1.08
C GLY A 64 -11.56 -0.63 2.39
N TRP A 65 -11.45 0.04 3.54
CA TRP A 65 -11.84 -0.52 4.85
C TRP A 65 -13.35 -0.65 5.03
N THR A 66 -14.11 0.32 4.52
CA THR A 66 -15.57 0.32 4.62
C THR A 66 -16.18 -0.75 3.71
N ASP A 67 -15.64 -0.89 2.50
CA ASP A 67 -16.02 -1.89 1.50
C ASP A 67 -15.76 -3.31 2.01
N ALA A 68 -14.67 -3.51 2.77
CA ALA A 68 -14.39 -4.76 3.50
C ALA A 68 -15.27 -4.96 4.75
N GLY A 69 -16.31 -4.13 4.94
CA GLY A 69 -17.33 -4.28 5.97
C GLY A 69 -17.02 -3.64 7.32
N LEU A 70 -15.98 -2.82 7.44
CA LEU A 70 -15.71 -2.09 8.69
C LEU A 70 -16.71 -0.92 8.84
N PRO A 71 -17.33 -0.71 10.01
CA PRO A 71 -18.29 0.39 10.18
C PRO A 71 -17.65 1.75 9.88
N ARG A 72 -18.27 2.55 9.01
CA ARG A 72 -17.78 3.92 8.65
C ARG A 72 -17.54 4.80 9.88
N ALA A 73 -18.32 4.60 10.94
CA ALA A 73 -18.15 5.28 12.22
C ALA A 73 -16.82 4.97 12.93
N ARG A 74 -16.10 3.91 12.55
CA ARG A 74 -14.78 3.50 13.10
C ARG A 74 -13.62 3.76 12.16
N VAL A 75 -13.86 4.22 10.94
CA VAL A 75 -12.82 4.61 9.99
C VAL A 75 -12.69 6.14 10.01
N ARG A 76 -11.45 6.63 10.12
CA ARG A 76 -11.13 8.08 10.07
C ARG A 76 -10.13 8.34 8.96
N VAL A 77 -10.34 9.44 8.24
CA VAL A 77 -9.36 9.95 7.28
C VAL A 77 -8.43 10.91 8.01
N LEU A 78 -7.17 10.51 8.17
CA LEU A 78 -6.10 11.31 8.78
C LEU A 78 -4.89 11.28 7.84
N PRO A 79 -4.68 12.34 7.04
CA PRO A 79 -3.62 12.37 6.03
C PRO A 79 -2.23 12.28 6.68
N ALA A 80 -1.24 11.80 5.91
CA ALA A 80 0.13 11.66 6.37
C ALA A 80 0.76 12.98 6.83
N GLY A 81 0.50 14.07 6.08
CA GLY A 81 1.16 15.35 6.25
C GLY A 81 2.44 15.47 5.41
N VAL A 82 2.83 16.70 5.08
CA VAL A 82 4.15 17.05 4.52
C VAL A 82 4.79 18.15 5.37
N ASP A 83 6.08 18.05 5.64
CA ASP A 83 6.82 19.12 6.29
C ASP A 83 7.05 20.27 5.28
N THR A 84 6.16 21.25 5.34
CA THR A 84 6.21 22.44 4.47
C THR A 84 7.31 23.42 4.85
N SER A 85 8.12 23.14 5.89
CA SER A 85 9.33 23.91 6.20
C SER A 85 10.57 23.34 5.50
N LEU A 86 10.57 22.04 5.20
CA LEU A 86 11.64 21.34 4.48
C LEU A 86 11.36 21.28 2.97
N VAL A 87 10.11 20.98 2.60
CA VAL A 87 9.68 20.87 1.20
C VAL A 87 9.11 22.21 0.74
N THR A 88 10.00 23.08 0.27
CA THR A 88 9.67 24.45 -0.17
C THR A 88 10.15 24.73 -1.60
N PRO A 89 9.55 25.71 -2.31
CA PRO A 89 10.01 26.12 -3.62
C PRO A 89 11.34 26.88 -3.59
N GLU A 90 11.78 27.37 -2.42
CA GLU A 90 13.04 28.11 -2.27
C GLU A 90 14.26 27.19 -2.10
N GLY A 91 15.41 27.66 -2.56
CA GLY A 91 16.71 27.01 -2.32
C GLY A 91 17.32 26.41 -3.57
N ARG A 92 18.35 25.58 -3.36
CA ARG A 92 19.14 25.00 -4.46
C ARG A 92 18.31 24.03 -5.29
N SER A 93 18.57 23.98 -6.59
CA SER A 93 18.11 22.92 -7.50
C SER A 93 19.32 22.16 -8.05
N ASP A 94 19.11 20.90 -8.43
CA ASP A 94 20.10 20.03 -9.07
C ASP A 94 20.06 20.13 -10.61
N ARG A 95 19.14 20.91 -11.18
CA ARG A 95 18.84 20.95 -12.61
C ARG A 95 20.08 21.13 -13.48
N THR A 96 20.86 22.18 -13.20
CA THR A 96 22.08 22.51 -13.96
C THR A 96 23.19 21.49 -13.76
N VAL A 97 23.43 21.07 -12.51
CA VAL A 97 24.50 20.11 -12.17
C VAL A 97 24.25 18.76 -12.83
N ARG A 98 22.98 18.38 -13.02
CA ARG A 98 22.59 17.13 -13.69
C ARG A 98 22.42 17.26 -15.20
N GLY A 99 22.54 18.48 -15.75
CA GLY A 99 22.28 18.74 -17.17
C GLY A 99 20.88 18.31 -17.60
N LEU A 100 19.88 18.57 -16.75
CA LEU A 100 18.48 18.34 -17.09
C LEU A 100 18.02 19.44 -18.06
N GLY A 101 17.30 19.04 -19.11
CA GLY A 101 16.95 19.91 -20.24
C GLY A 101 16.01 21.09 -19.92
N SER A 102 15.40 21.66 -20.96
CA SER A 102 14.52 22.84 -20.88
C SER A 102 13.19 22.52 -20.19
N PHE A 103 12.73 21.27 -20.25
CA PHE A 103 11.50 20.82 -19.59
C PHE A 103 11.73 19.48 -18.89
N VAL A 104 11.46 19.42 -17.58
CA VAL A 104 11.79 18.28 -16.72
C VAL A 104 10.53 17.71 -16.08
N VAL A 105 10.21 16.47 -16.46
CA VAL A 105 9.13 15.66 -15.92
C VAL A 105 9.70 14.71 -14.87
N LEU A 106 9.18 14.74 -13.64
CA LEU A 106 9.56 13.80 -12.58
C LEU A 106 8.50 12.72 -12.40
N ALA A 107 8.83 11.45 -12.64
CA ALA A 107 8.00 10.34 -12.22
C ALA A 107 8.41 9.87 -10.81
N ALA A 108 7.60 10.20 -9.81
CA ALA A 108 7.97 10.06 -8.39
C ALA A 108 7.29 8.90 -7.63
N GLY A 109 6.70 7.94 -8.35
CA GLY A 109 5.95 6.82 -7.75
C GLY A 109 6.79 5.62 -7.29
N GLY A 110 8.05 5.52 -7.71
CA GLY A 110 8.87 4.31 -7.59
C GLY A 110 8.94 3.51 -8.89
N THR A 111 9.60 2.35 -8.86
CA THR A 111 9.82 1.47 -10.02
C THR A 111 8.89 0.26 -10.08
N SER A 112 7.95 0.13 -9.14
CA SER A 112 6.96 -0.94 -9.17
C SER A 112 5.92 -0.71 -10.27
N LEU A 113 5.29 -1.77 -10.73
CA LEU A 113 4.22 -1.66 -11.72
C LEU A 113 3.04 -0.84 -11.18
N ALA A 114 2.72 -0.95 -9.88
CA ALA A 114 1.70 -0.13 -9.23
C ALA A 114 2.00 1.39 -9.31
N ALA A 115 3.28 1.78 -9.37
CA ALA A 115 3.70 3.17 -9.51
C ALA A 115 3.54 3.75 -10.93
N GLY A 116 3.41 2.89 -11.95
CA GLY A 116 3.24 3.26 -13.35
C GLY A 116 4.47 3.80 -14.10
N PRO A 117 5.72 3.34 -13.85
CA PRO A 117 6.90 3.83 -14.59
C PRO A 117 6.80 3.56 -16.11
N ASP A 118 6.16 2.47 -16.51
CA ASP A 118 5.83 2.12 -17.90
C ASP A 118 4.91 3.18 -18.54
N LEU A 119 3.86 3.60 -17.82
CA LEU A 119 2.94 4.64 -18.25
C LEU A 119 3.63 6.01 -18.31
N ALA A 120 4.53 6.31 -17.36
CA ALA A 120 5.31 7.54 -17.38
C ALA A 120 6.20 7.62 -18.62
N LEU A 121 6.92 6.54 -18.93
CA LEU A 121 7.76 6.42 -20.11
C LEU A 121 6.95 6.63 -21.39
N ARG A 122 5.83 5.91 -21.51
CA ARG A 122 4.94 6.00 -22.68
C ARG A 122 4.34 7.39 -22.84
N ALA A 123 3.75 7.96 -21.78
CA ALA A 123 3.09 9.25 -21.83
C ALA A 123 4.06 10.38 -22.20
N VAL A 124 5.28 10.41 -21.65
CA VAL A 124 6.26 11.46 -21.99
C VAL A 124 6.75 11.34 -23.43
N ARG A 125 6.99 10.11 -23.92
CA ARG A 125 7.40 9.87 -25.31
C ARG A 125 6.32 10.29 -26.30
N GLU A 126 5.06 9.98 -26.02
CA GLU A 126 3.92 10.36 -26.86
C GLU A 126 3.61 11.87 -26.77
N ALA A 127 3.81 12.48 -25.60
CA ALA A 127 3.62 13.91 -25.41
C ALA A 127 4.64 14.75 -26.19
N PHE A 128 5.91 14.34 -26.19
CA PHE A 128 7.04 15.12 -26.71
C PHE A 128 7.92 14.33 -27.70
N PRO A 129 7.37 13.88 -28.84
CA PRO A 129 8.11 13.08 -29.81
C PRO A 129 9.30 13.86 -30.38
N GLY A 130 10.49 13.24 -30.41
CA GLY A 130 11.72 13.83 -30.97
C GLY A 130 12.34 14.98 -30.17
N ARG A 131 11.78 15.36 -29.02
CA ARG A 131 12.25 16.49 -28.18
C ARG A 131 13.36 16.04 -27.23
N SER A 132 14.61 16.23 -27.61
CA SER A 132 15.79 15.91 -26.78
C SER A 132 16.04 16.91 -25.64
N ASP A 133 15.36 18.05 -25.65
CA ASP A 133 15.40 19.07 -24.60
C ASP A 133 14.45 18.75 -23.43
N VAL A 134 13.58 17.74 -23.57
CA VAL A 134 12.74 17.22 -22.48
C VAL A 134 13.48 16.10 -21.74
N ALA A 135 13.43 16.11 -20.42
CA ALA A 135 13.97 15.05 -19.57
C ALA A 135 12.88 14.41 -18.71
N LEU A 136 12.77 13.08 -18.75
CA LEU A 136 12.02 12.27 -17.80
C LEU A 136 12.97 11.77 -16.71
N VAL A 137 12.77 12.23 -15.49
CA VAL A 137 13.47 11.72 -14.30
C VAL A 137 12.60 10.66 -13.63
N LEU A 138 13.04 9.40 -13.66
CA LEU A 138 12.40 8.32 -12.93
C LEU A 138 13.05 8.18 -11.55
N LEU A 139 12.27 8.27 -10.48
CA LEU A 139 12.75 7.94 -9.15
C LEU A 139 12.70 6.43 -8.90
N GLY A 140 13.88 5.82 -8.92
CA GLY A 140 14.12 4.45 -8.47
C GLY A 140 14.03 4.32 -6.96
N GLY A 141 13.60 3.14 -6.51
CA GLY A 141 13.56 2.78 -5.09
C GLY A 141 14.95 2.56 -4.46
N SER A 142 15.00 1.72 -3.43
CA SER A 142 16.22 1.21 -2.77
C SER A 142 17.22 0.59 -3.76
N ALA A 143 18.45 0.29 -3.31
CA ALA A 143 19.48 -0.30 -4.18
C ALA A 143 19.00 -1.63 -4.80
N GLU A 144 18.26 -2.45 -4.05
CA GLU A 144 17.67 -3.69 -4.57
C GLU A 144 16.56 -3.45 -5.61
N GLU A 145 15.79 -2.36 -5.50
CA GLU A 145 14.73 -1.99 -6.47
C GLU A 145 15.28 -1.36 -7.76
N HIS A 146 16.54 -0.91 -7.74
CA HIS A 146 17.23 -0.43 -8.93
C HIS A 146 17.63 -1.58 -9.86
N ASP A 147 17.92 -2.75 -9.29
CA ASP A 147 18.31 -3.97 -10.03
C ASP A 147 17.11 -4.82 -10.47
N ALA A 148 15.92 -4.58 -9.91
CA ALA A 148 14.69 -5.33 -10.16
C ALA A 148 13.64 -4.54 -10.97
N LEU A 149 14.07 -3.73 -11.96
CA LEU A 149 13.14 -3.16 -12.95
C LEU A 149 12.39 -4.30 -13.64
N THR A 150 11.07 -4.19 -13.76
CA THR A 150 10.28 -5.20 -14.47
C THR A 150 10.72 -5.28 -15.95
N PRO A 151 10.59 -6.45 -16.61
CA PRO A 151 10.89 -6.59 -18.03
C PRO A 151 10.22 -5.50 -18.89
N ASP A 152 8.95 -5.16 -18.60
CA ASP A 152 8.23 -4.11 -19.32
C ASP A 152 8.90 -2.73 -19.21
N VAL A 153 9.41 -2.38 -18.03
CA VAL A 153 10.13 -1.12 -17.79
C VAL A 153 11.50 -1.16 -18.48
N GLN A 154 12.19 -2.29 -18.43
CA GLN A 154 13.46 -2.48 -19.14
C GLN A 154 13.29 -2.37 -20.66
N ASP A 155 12.21 -2.92 -21.20
CA ASP A 155 11.87 -2.84 -22.62
C ASP A 155 11.52 -1.41 -23.02
N GLU A 156 10.74 -0.68 -22.21
CA GLU A 156 10.47 0.74 -22.46
C GLU A 156 11.74 1.59 -22.41
N LEU A 157 12.63 1.35 -21.43
CA LEU A 157 13.91 2.04 -21.35
C LEU A 157 14.81 1.74 -22.54
N SER A 158 14.85 0.48 -23.00
CA SER A 158 15.62 0.06 -24.18
C SER A 158 15.11 0.74 -25.45
N ARG A 159 13.77 0.82 -25.59
CA ARG A 159 13.11 1.55 -26.68
C ARG A 159 13.38 3.07 -26.60
N ALA A 160 13.40 3.64 -25.40
CA ALA A 160 13.73 5.05 -25.19
C ALA A 160 15.21 5.37 -25.51
N ALA A 161 16.13 4.45 -25.23
CA ALA A 161 17.56 4.62 -25.56
C ALA A 161 17.84 4.53 -27.08
N SER A 162 17.00 3.78 -27.81
CA SER A 162 17.19 3.51 -29.24
C SER A 162 16.49 4.51 -30.16
N GLY A 163 15.47 5.22 -29.67
CA GLY A 163 14.71 6.21 -30.44
C GLY A 163 15.10 7.64 -30.06
N GLY A 164 15.23 8.55 -31.04
CA GLY A 164 15.35 9.98 -30.73
C GLY A 164 14.12 10.49 -29.95
N GLY A 165 14.32 11.30 -28.93
CA GLY A 165 13.22 11.77 -28.07
C GLY A 165 13.67 12.26 -26.68
N PRO A 166 12.72 12.35 -25.72
CA PRO A 166 13.00 12.78 -24.37
C PRO A 166 14.06 11.93 -23.68
N ARG A 167 15.00 12.59 -23.00
CA ARG A 167 16.06 11.92 -22.25
C ARG A 167 15.47 11.27 -21.00
N VAL A 168 15.73 9.98 -20.79
CA VAL A 168 15.35 9.30 -19.54
C VAL A 168 16.54 9.26 -18.58
N VAL A 169 16.32 9.67 -17.33
CA VAL A 169 17.31 9.66 -16.26
C VAL A 169 16.72 8.91 -15.07
N VAL A 170 17.33 7.80 -14.68
CA VAL A 170 16.94 7.07 -13.47
C VAL A 170 17.79 7.55 -12.30
N LEU A 171 17.15 8.03 -11.24
CA LEU A 171 17.81 8.48 -10.02
C LEU A 171 17.32 7.68 -8.83
N ARG A 172 18.21 7.42 -7.87
CA ARG A 172 17.81 6.89 -6.57
C ARG A 172 16.98 7.93 -5.82
N THR A 173 15.92 7.48 -5.16
CA THR A 173 15.15 8.32 -4.24
C THR A 173 16.09 8.88 -3.16
N PRO A 174 16.10 10.21 -2.93
CA PRO A 174 16.88 10.80 -1.85
C PRO A 174 16.50 10.22 -0.48
N ALA A 175 17.50 10.02 0.38
CA ALA A 175 17.29 9.46 1.72
C ALA A 175 16.59 10.43 2.68
N ASP A 176 16.61 11.73 2.39
CA ASP A 176 16.04 12.79 3.21
C ASP A 176 15.08 13.71 2.42
N GLU A 177 14.22 14.41 3.15
CA GLU A 177 13.26 15.34 2.54
C GLU A 177 13.94 16.55 1.90
N ALA A 178 15.07 17.00 2.43
CA ALA A 178 15.84 18.10 1.86
C ALA A 178 16.37 17.76 0.46
N GLY A 179 16.87 16.54 0.26
CA GLY A 179 17.28 16.02 -1.04
C GLY A 179 16.11 15.88 -2.01
N LEU A 180 14.96 15.41 -1.53
CA LEU A 180 13.74 15.36 -2.34
C LEU A 180 13.26 16.75 -2.76
N ALA A 181 13.23 17.72 -1.85
CA ALA A 181 12.85 19.09 -2.14
C ALA A 181 13.76 19.73 -3.20
N ARG A 182 15.08 19.48 -3.09
CA ARG A 182 16.06 19.92 -4.09
C ARG A 182 15.83 19.29 -5.47
N LEU A 183 15.41 18.03 -5.51
CA LEU A 183 15.02 17.39 -6.78
C LEU A 183 13.72 17.98 -7.32
N LEU A 184 12.68 18.13 -6.51
CA LEU A 184 11.39 18.72 -6.93
C LEU A 184 11.58 20.12 -7.52
N ARG A 185 12.42 20.97 -6.92
CA ARG A 185 12.78 22.30 -7.46
C ARG A 185 13.52 22.25 -8.80
N SER A 186 14.02 21.09 -9.20
CA SER A 186 14.67 20.88 -10.50
C SER A 186 13.69 20.53 -11.61
N CYS A 187 12.41 20.37 -11.28
CA CYS A 187 11.39 19.83 -12.16
C CYS A 187 10.32 20.88 -12.51
N ASP A 188 9.72 20.73 -13.68
CA ASP A 188 8.66 21.60 -14.16
C ASP A 188 7.28 20.99 -13.90
N VAL A 189 7.19 19.66 -13.89
CA VAL A 189 5.98 18.91 -13.58
C VAL A 189 6.32 17.57 -12.92
N VAL A 190 5.49 17.15 -11.96
CA VAL A 190 5.54 15.81 -11.37
C VAL A 190 4.44 14.94 -12.00
N LEU A 191 4.83 13.83 -12.60
CA LEU A 191 3.94 12.82 -13.18
C LEU A 191 3.77 11.66 -12.20
N LEU A 192 2.54 11.37 -11.80
CA LEU A 192 2.16 10.27 -10.91
C LEU A 192 1.07 9.43 -11.59
N PRO A 193 1.43 8.60 -12.58
CA PRO A 193 0.50 7.73 -13.30
C PRO A 193 0.27 6.45 -12.47
N THR A 194 0.03 6.65 -11.18
CA THR A 194 0.03 5.59 -10.19
C THR A 194 -1.28 4.82 -10.27
N ARG A 195 -1.19 3.49 -10.45
CA ARG A 195 -2.35 2.60 -10.51
C ARG A 195 -3.01 2.42 -9.15
N ALA A 196 -2.20 2.43 -8.09
CA ALA A 196 -2.62 2.22 -6.71
C ALA A 196 -1.83 3.13 -5.76
N SER A 197 -2.52 3.99 -5.00
CA SER A 197 -1.91 4.90 -4.03
C SER A 197 -2.79 5.04 -2.80
N ALA A 198 -2.19 4.88 -1.62
CA ALA A 198 -2.93 4.99 -0.36
C ALA A 198 -2.97 6.44 0.17
N SER A 199 -1.82 7.14 0.19
CA SER A 199 -1.67 8.39 0.96
C SER A 199 -1.55 9.67 0.13
N GLY A 200 -1.09 9.58 -1.11
CA GLY A 200 -0.85 10.76 -1.94
C GLY A 200 0.29 11.67 -1.43
N THR A 201 1.18 11.16 -0.57
CA THR A 201 2.29 11.95 0.01
C THR A 201 3.14 12.64 -1.06
N ARG A 202 3.41 11.98 -2.19
CA ARG A 202 4.15 12.57 -3.31
C ARG A 202 3.42 13.75 -3.98
N VAL A 203 2.09 13.67 -4.07
CA VAL A 203 1.26 14.79 -4.56
C VAL A 203 1.40 15.97 -3.61
N ALA A 204 1.25 15.74 -2.31
CA ALA A 204 1.39 16.79 -1.29
C ALA A 204 2.78 17.44 -1.29
N GLN A 205 3.85 16.64 -1.44
CA GLN A 205 5.23 17.13 -1.54
C GLN A 205 5.45 17.99 -2.79
N ALA A 206 4.95 17.56 -3.94
CA ALA A 206 5.04 18.37 -5.16
C ALA A 206 4.27 19.70 -5.03
N MET A 207 3.06 19.65 -4.44
CA MET A 207 2.26 20.85 -4.16
C MET A 207 2.99 21.82 -3.21
N ALA A 208 3.61 21.32 -2.14
CA ALA A 208 4.39 22.12 -1.20
C ALA A 208 5.60 22.78 -1.86
N ALA A 209 6.28 22.05 -2.75
CA ALA A 209 7.37 22.58 -3.57
C ALA A 209 6.88 23.52 -4.70
N GLY A 210 5.56 23.72 -4.86
CA GLY A 210 4.98 24.55 -5.93
C GLY A 210 5.18 23.98 -7.33
N VAL A 211 5.36 22.66 -7.45
CA VAL A 211 5.52 21.97 -8.73
C VAL A 211 4.16 21.43 -9.18
N PRO A 212 3.68 21.79 -10.38
CA PRO A 212 2.48 21.20 -10.98
C PRO A 212 2.52 19.68 -10.97
N VAL A 213 1.35 19.05 -10.80
CA VAL A 213 1.21 17.58 -10.75
C VAL A 213 0.32 17.13 -11.89
N VAL A 214 0.69 16.07 -12.58
CA VAL A 214 -0.20 15.28 -13.44
C VAL A 214 -0.35 13.94 -12.74
N GLY A 215 -1.47 13.72 -12.07
CA GLY A 215 -1.72 12.54 -11.26
C GLY A 215 -2.81 11.66 -11.85
N ALA A 216 -2.90 10.41 -11.41
CA ALA A 216 -4.00 9.51 -11.76
C ALA A 216 -4.71 8.99 -10.50
N GLY A 217 -5.99 8.70 -10.66
CA GLY A 217 -6.80 8.01 -9.64
C GLY A 217 -7.34 8.90 -8.52
N ALA A 218 -8.11 8.28 -7.63
CA ALA A 218 -8.94 8.96 -6.64
C ALA A 218 -8.15 9.83 -5.65
N VAL A 219 -6.98 9.38 -5.20
CA VAL A 219 -6.16 10.13 -4.24
C VAL A 219 -5.58 11.40 -4.86
N ALA A 220 -5.11 11.34 -6.11
CA ALA A 220 -4.65 12.53 -6.80
C ALA A 220 -5.81 13.52 -7.02
N ALA A 221 -6.98 13.02 -7.43
CA ALA A 221 -8.18 13.83 -7.60
C ALA A 221 -8.64 14.49 -6.29
N GLU A 222 -8.59 13.79 -5.16
CA GLU A 222 -8.93 14.31 -3.82
C GLU A 222 -8.01 15.48 -3.44
N LEU A 223 -6.70 15.32 -3.61
CA LEU A 223 -5.70 16.30 -3.18
C LEU A 223 -5.65 17.53 -4.09
N LEU A 224 -5.70 17.31 -5.41
CA LEU A 224 -5.67 18.38 -6.41
C LEU A 224 -7.02 19.11 -6.49
N GLY A 225 -8.14 18.40 -6.33
CA GLY A 225 -9.49 18.97 -6.45
C GLY A 225 -9.80 19.56 -7.83
N ALA A 226 -11.05 19.98 -8.02
CA ALA A 226 -11.54 20.47 -9.32
C ALA A 226 -10.98 21.83 -9.76
N ALA A 227 -10.38 22.60 -8.83
CA ALA A 227 -9.87 23.95 -9.09
C ALA A 227 -8.41 23.97 -9.58
N SER A 228 -7.74 22.80 -9.61
CA SER A 228 -6.37 22.71 -10.08
C SER A 228 -6.36 22.35 -11.58
N PRO A 229 -5.69 23.13 -12.45
CA PRO A 229 -5.34 22.70 -13.81
C PRO A 229 -4.31 21.54 -13.84
N ALA A 230 -3.84 21.09 -12.68
CA ALA A 230 -3.19 19.78 -12.51
C ALA A 230 -4.20 18.66 -12.84
N ALA A 231 -3.99 17.94 -13.94
CA ALA A 231 -4.93 16.91 -14.37
C ALA A 231 -4.88 15.69 -13.44
N ALA A 232 -6.05 15.28 -12.95
CA ALA A 232 -6.27 13.92 -12.51
C ALA A 232 -6.74 13.11 -13.73
N ALA A 233 -5.85 12.33 -14.34
CA ALA A 233 -6.22 11.41 -15.40
C ALA A 233 -7.21 10.37 -14.85
N ARG A 234 -8.24 10.07 -15.64
CA ARG A 234 -9.20 9.03 -15.32
C ARG A 234 -8.51 7.67 -15.28
N THR A 235 -9.07 6.80 -14.46
CA THR A 235 -8.60 5.43 -14.29
C THR A 235 -9.73 4.45 -14.53
N GLU A 236 -9.45 3.37 -15.23
CA GLU A 236 -10.35 2.23 -15.36
C GLU A 236 -10.02 1.16 -14.31
N ALA A 237 -11.04 0.62 -13.63
CA ALA A 237 -10.81 -0.41 -12.62
C ALA A 237 -10.36 -1.73 -13.28
N VAL A 238 -9.15 -2.18 -12.97
CA VAL A 238 -8.62 -3.47 -13.44
C VAL A 238 -8.47 -4.41 -12.25
N ARG A 239 -9.03 -5.61 -12.39
CA ARG A 239 -8.93 -6.69 -11.40
C ARG A 239 -7.75 -7.58 -11.76
N LEU A 240 -6.77 -7.64 -10.87
CA LEU A 240 -5.63 -8.53 -10.99
C LEU A 240 -5.91 -9.82 -10.21
N SER A 241 -5.41 -10.97 -10.69
CA SER A 241 -5.51 -12.28 -10.02
C SER A 241 -4.20 -13.06 -10.17
N GLY A 242 -3.86 -13.89 -9.19
CA GLY A 242 -2.66 -14.75 -9.26
C GLY A 242 -1.31 -14.04 -9.11
N VAL A 243 -1.32 -12.77 -8.67
CA VAL A 243 -0.11 -11.95 -8.55
C VAL A 243 0.40 -11.95 -7.10
N GLN A 244 1.57 -12.56 -6.87
CA GLN A 244 2.27 -12.60 -5.58
C GLN A 244 2.58 -11.18 -5.04
N PRO A 245 2.58 -10.95 -3.71
CA PRO A 245 2.46 -11.93 -2.63
C PRO A 245 1.01 -12.17 -2.17
N LEU A 246 0.05 -11.49 -2.79
CA LEU A 246 -1.35 -11.57 -2.41
C LEU A 246 -1.95 -12.72 -3.22
N HIS A 247 -2.13 -13.90 -2.61
CA HIS A 247 -2.81 -15.06 -3.23
C HIS A 247 -4.30 -14.80 -3.59
N ARG A 248 -4.73 -13.53 -3.69
CA ARG A 248 -6.09 -13.09 -3.93
C ARG A 248 -6.17 -11.95 -4.94
N PRO A 249 -7.30 -11.83 -5.65
CA PRO A 249 -7.48 -10.75 -6.58
C PRO A 249 -7.68 -9.41 -5.89
N PHE A 250 -7.03 -8.37 -6.40
CA PHE A 250 -7.19 -6.98 -5.95
C PHE A 250 -7.47 -6.08 -7.14
N THR A 251 -7.96 -4.87 -6.87
CA THR A 251 -8.26 -3.88 -7.89
C THR A 251 -7.34 -2.69 -7.80
N TRP A 252 -6.89 -2.21 -8.95
CA TRP A 252 -6.22 -0.93 -9.12
C TRP A 252 -6.88 -0.15 -10.25
N GLY A 253 -6.55 1.13 -10.40
CA GLY A 253 -7.06 1.96 -11.48
C GLY A 253 -6.02 2.14 -12.58
N GLU A 254 -6.24 1.59 -13.76
CA GLU A 254 -5.37 1.78 -14.93
C GLU A 254 -5.55 3.20 -15.49
N PRO A 255 -4.52 4.08 -15.45
CA PRO A 255 -4.59 5.43 -15.99
C PRO A 255 -4.74 5.47 -17.51
N ASP A 256 -5.57 6.40 -18.02
CA ASP A 256 -5.65 6.70 -19.44
C ASP A 256 -4.39 7.46 -19.91
N VAL A 257 -3.56 6.80 -20.72
CA VAL A 257 -2.33 7.38 -21.27
C VAL A 257 -2.59 8.61 -22.13
N SER A 258 -3.68 8.65 -22.89
CA SER A 258 -4.01 9.79 -23.76
C SER A 258 -4.33 11.04 -22.94
N GLU A 259 -4.98 10.86 -21.78
CA GLU A 259 -5.22 11.95 -20.84
C GLU A 259 -3.93 12.42 -20.17
N LEU A 260 -3.04 11.50 -19.78
CA LEU A 260 -1.71 11.85 -19.26
C LEU A 260 -0.90 12.65 -20.29
N VAL A 261 -0.95 12.25 -21.57
CA VAL A 261 -0.30 12.95 -22.69
C VAL A 261 -0.86 14.36 -22.86
N ALA A 262 -2.19 14.52 -22.86
CA ALA A 262 -2.83 15.82 -22.99
C ALA A 262 -2.44 16.75 -21.82
N ALA A 263 -2.48 16.23 -20.60
CA ALA A 263 -2.12 16.95 -19.39
C ALA A 263 -0.65 17.38 -19.35
N LEU A 264 0.28 16.53 -19.81
CA LEU A 264 1.70 16.88 -19.89
C LEU A 264 1.95 18.03 -20.88
N ARG A 265 1.28 18.01 -22.03
CA ARG A 265 1.38 19.10 -23.03
C ARG A 265 0.79 20.41 -22.48
N GLU A 266 -0.33 20.33 -21.78
CA GLU A 266 -0.91 21.49 -21.08
C GLU A 266 0.04 22.02 -20.01
N ALA A 267 0.67 21.16 -19.22
CA ALA A 267 1.62 21.55 -18.19
C ALA A 267 2.88 22.24 -18.75
N GLU A 268 3.38 21.84 -19.93
CA GLU A 268 4.47 22.54 -20.63
C GLU A 268 4.03 23.97 -21.02
N GLY A 269 2.79 24.13 -21.48
CA GLY A 269 2.24 25.44 -21.89
C GLY A 269 1.81 26.34 -20.73
N THR A 270 1.45 25.78 -19.57
CA THR A 270 0.74 26.47 -18.48
C THR A 270 1.62 26.73 -17.27
N GLY A 271 2.85 27.21 -17.48
CA GLY A 271 3.79 27.62 -16.41
C GLY A 271 3.34 28.81 -15.54
N SER A 272 2.05 28.94 -15.26
CA SER A 272 1.47 30.05 -14.51
C SER A 272 1.92 30.02 -13.05
N GLU A 273 2.58 31.09 -12.63
CA GLU A 273 2.95 31.32 -11.22
C GLU A 273 1.71 31.30 -10.29
N GLN A 274 0.53 31.59 -10.85
CA GLN A 274 -0.75 31.49 -10.17
C GLN A 274 -1.05 30.05 -9.70
N LEU A 275 -0.87 29.05 -10.58
CA LEU A 275 -1.03 27.64 -10.22
C LEU A 275 -0.05 27.25 -9.12
N ARG A 276 1.24 27.58 -9.29
CA ARG A 276 2.29 27.26 -8.32
C ARG A 276 1.98 27.87 -6.95
N THR A 277 1.51 29.11 -6.93
CA THR A 277 1.08 29.82 -5.71
C THR A 277 -0.10 29.15 -5.05
N TRP A 278 -1.12 28.77 -5.83
CA TRP A 278 -2.29 28.08 -5.31
C TRP A 278 -1.95 26.71 -4.71
N LEU A 279 -1.11 25.92 -5.39
CA LEU A 279 -0.66 24.60 -4.90
C LEU A 279 0.03 24.72 -3.54
N ARG A 280 0.97 25.68 -3.41
CA ARG A 280 1.70 25.94 -2.16
C ARG A 280 0.76 26.34 -1.03
N ALA A 281 -0.13 27.31 -1.29
CA ALA A 281 -1.08 27.79 -0.30
C ALA A 281 -2.00 26.66 0.20
N ARG A 282 -2.47 25.80 -0.71
CA ARG A 282 -3.28 24.62 -0.35
C ARG A 282 -2.48 23.60 0.45
N ALA A 283 -1.25 23.29 0.05
CA ALA A 283 -0.39 22.34 0.76
C ALA A 283 -0.14 22.79 2.22
N VAL A 284 0.18 24.05 2.44
CA VAL A 284 0.39 24.62 3.79
C VAL A 284 -0.90 24.56 4.61
N ARG A 285 -2.03 24.96 4.02
CA ARG A 285 -3.33 25.03 4.71
C ARG A 285 -3.88 23.66 5.09
N ASP A 286 -3.82 22.70 4.17
CA ASP A 286 -4.60 21.47 4.24
C ASP A 286 -3.75 20.22 4.45
N LEU A 287 -2.48 20.23 4.03
CA LEU A 287 -1.64 19.03 3.91
C LEU A 287 -0.38 19.07 4.78
N SER A 288 -0.16 20.10 5.60
CA SER A 288 1.02 20.21 6.46
C SER A 288 1.05 19.14 7.56
N SER A 289 2.26 18.67 7.91
CA SER A 289 2.48 17.74 9.02
C SER A 289 1.94 18.29 10.34
N GLU A 290 2.13 19.58 10.62
CA GLU A 290 1.59 20.23 11.80
C GLU A 290 0.05 20.12 11.89
N ARG A 291 -0.66 20.25 10.77
CA ARG A 291 -2.10 20.04 10.73
C ARG A 291 -2.45 18.56 10.92
N ALA A 292 -1.76 17.65 10.25
CA ALA A 292 -1.97 16.22 10.39
C ALA A 292 -1.81 15.76 11.85
N ASP A 293 -0.76 16.25 12.52
CA ASP A 293 -0.47 15.94 13.92
C ASP A 293 -1.52 16.51 14.87
N ARG A 294 -1.98 17.75 14.63
CA ARG A 294 -3.12 18.32 15.38
C ARG A 294 -4.40 17.48 15.22
N LEU A 295 -4.69 17.00 14.02
CA LEU A 295 -5.86 16.13 13.77
C LEU A 295 -5.73 14.78 14.50
N ARG A 296 -4.55 14.16 14.45
CA ARG A 296 -4.26 12.90 15.18
C ARG A 296 -4.37 13.09 16.68
N ALA A 297 -3.75 14.14 17.23
CA ALA A 297 -3.77 14.43 18.67
C ALA A 297 -5.19 14.71 19.17
N ALA A 298 -5.97 15.50 18.43
CA ALA A 298 -7.38 15.76 18.75
C ALA A 298 -8.22 14.48 18.70
N ARG A 299 -7.97 13.59 17.72
CA ARG A 299 -8.69 12.32 17.63
C ARG A 299 -8.31 11.37 18.76
N LEU A 300 -7.02 11.27 19.09
CA LEU A 300 -6.53 10.45 20.18
C LEU A 300 -7.15 10.88 21.52
N SER A 301 -7.14 12.19 21.80
CA SER A 301 -7.77 12.76 23.00
C SER A 301 -9.27 12.41 23.09
N ALA A 302 -9.97 12.41 21.95
CA ALA A 302 -11.38 12.02 21.90
C ALA A 302 -11.61 10.50 22.09
N LEU A 303 -10.62 9.66 21.78
CA LEU A 303 -10.69 8.22 22.02
C LEU A 303 -10.43 7.85 23.47
N GLU A 304 -9.53 8.57 24.15
CA GLU A 304 -9.24 8.38 25.58
C GLU A 304 -10.47 8.62 26.48
N GLN A 305 -11.44 9.42 26.02
CA GLN A 305 -12.69 9.69 26.73
C GLN A 305 -13.79 8.64 26.46
N ARG A 306 -13.52 7.63 25.63
CA ARG A 306 -14.49 6.61 25.24
C ARG A 306 -14.12 5.28 25.90
N THR A 307 -15.14 4.49 26.23
CA THR A 307 -14.95 3.09 26.61
C THR A 307 -14.35 2.32 25.43
N PRO A 308 -13.18 1.67 25.59
CA PRO A 308 -12.56 0.90 24.52
C PRO A 308 -13.44 -0.27 24.06
N VAL A 309 -13.47 -0.52 22.76
CA VAL A 309 -14.26 -1.61 22.14
C VAL A 309 -13.86 -2.99 22.67
N ARG A 310 -12.60 -3.14 23.11
CA ARG A 310 -12.02 -4.40 23.61
C ARG A 310 -12.45 -4.81 25.02
N GLU A 311 -13.15 -3.96 25.79
CA GLU A 311 -13.56 -4.32 27.16
C GLU A 311 -14.57 -5.51 27.24
N GLY A 312 -14.91 -6.15 26.11
CA GLY A 312 -15.63 -7.42 26.04
C GLY A 312 -14.82 -8.67 25.64
N GLY A 313 -13.48 -8.62 25.51
CA GLY A 313 -12.68 -9.76 25.04
C GLY A 313 -11.23 -9.76 25.55
N VAL A 314 -10.72 -10.96 25.86
CA VAL A 314 -9.39 -11.23 26.46
C VAL A 314 -8.25 -10.57 25.65
N PRO A 315 -7.27 -9.92 26.30
CA PRO A 315 -6.10 -9.36 25.63
C PRO A 315 -5.25 -10.47 24.99
N VAL A 316 -4.93 -10.32 23.70
CA VAL A 316 -3.95 -11.20 23.02
C VAL A 316 -2.58 -10.54 23.15
N ALA A 317 -1.67 -11.17 23.91
CA ALA A 317 -0.30 -10.69 24.07
C ALA A 317 0.47 -10.75 22.73
N PRO A 318 1.32 -9.75 22.43
CA PRO A 318 2.12 -9.75 21.21
C PRO A 318 3.28 -10.73 21.40
N HIS A 319 3.18 -11.91 20.80
CA HIS A 319 4.36 -12.74 20.57
C HIS A 319 4.88 -12.37 19.17
N GLY A 320 6.13 -11.90 19.11
CA GLY A 320 6.81 -11.38 17.93
C GLY A 320 6.86 -12.38 16.76
N VAL A 321 7.24 -12.02 15.54
CA VAL A 321 8.31 -11.09 15.15
C VAL A 321 7.93 -10.43 13.81
N ALA A 322 8.32 -9.18 13.62
CA ALA A 322 8.39 -8.58 12.30
C ALA A 322 9.40 -9.37 11.44
N GLY A 323 8.93 -10.27 10.59
CA GLY A 323 9.77 -11.02 9.65
C GLY A 323 9.38 -12.48 9.51
N SER A 324 9.13 -12.88 8.26
CA SER A 324 8.73 -14.20 7.75
C SER A 324 7.25 -14.61 7.92
N LEU A 325 6.63 -14.88 6.77
CA LEU A 325 5.29 -15.45 6.62
C LEU A 325 5.30 -16.87 7.21
N GLY A 326 4.65 -17.06 8.35
CA GLY A 326 4.31 -18.39 8.80
C GLY A 326 3.04 -18.89 8.10
N GLN A 327 3.01 -20.14 7.64
CA GLN A 327 1.80 -20.78 7.11
C GLN A 327 0.75 -20.92 8.22
N GLN A 328 -0.52 -20.69 7.93
CA GLN A 328 -1.60 -20.73 8.92
C GLN A 328 -2.51 -21.94 8.70
N VAL A 329 -2.79 -22.68 9.77
CA VAL A 329 -3.73 -23.81 9.75
C VAL A 329 -4.92 -23.49 10.64
N LEU A 330 -6.12 -23.48 10.07
CA LEU A 330 -7.36 -23.32 10.80
C LEU A 330 -8.01 -24.67 11.02
N VAL A 331 -8.32 -24.98 12.28
CA VAL A 331 -9.07 -26.18 12.65
C VAL A 331 -10.34 -25.77 13.36
N THR A 332 -11.49 -26.18 12.84
CA THR A 332 -12.75 -26.03 13.56
C THR A 332 -12.82 -27.09 14.65
N VAL A 333 -13.15 -26.72 15.88
CA VAL A 333 -13.22 -27.63 17.03
C VAL A 333 -14.56 -27.51 17.74
N THR A 334 -15.13 -28.63 18.17
CA THR A 334 -16.44 -28.68 18.83
C THR A 334 -16.36 -28.38 20.32
N ASP A 335 -15.26 -28.73 20.96
CA ASP A 335 -15.08 -28.57 22.39
C ASP A 335 -13.59 -28.40 22.77
N ARG A 336 -13.35 -28.11 24.04
CA ARG A 336 -12.01 -27.89 24.57
C ARG A 336 -11.14 -29.14 24.57
N ALA A 337 -11.71 -30.32 24.77
CA ALA A 337 -10.93 -31.56 24.77
C ALA A 337 -10.38 -31.85 23.37
N GLN A 338 -11.18 -31.61 22.34
CA GLN A 338 -10.73 -31.66 20.96
C GLN A 338 -9.67 -30.60 20.65
N ALA A 339 -9.88 -29.35 21.11
CA ALA A 339 -8.90 -28.28 20.93
C ALA A 339 -7.52 -28.64 21.50
N GLU A 340 -7.47 -29.19 22.71
CA GLU A 340 -6.23 -29.61 23.37
C GLU A 340 -5.57 -30.81 22.66
N ALA A 341 -6.36 -31.77 22.16
CA ALA A 341 -5.85 -32.90 21.40
C ALA A 341 -5.23 -32.47 20.05
N VAL A 342 -5.91 -31.57 19.33
CA VAL A 342 -5.42 -30.99 18.06
C VAL A 342 -4.11 -30.23 18.30
N ALA A 343 -4.08 -29.39 19.33
CA ALA A 343 -2.89 -28.61 19.68
C ALA A 343 -1.71 -29.50 20.08
N ALA A 344 -1.96 -30.56 20.86
CA ALA A 344 -0.93 -31.53 21.25
C ALA A 344 -0.38 -32.32 20.05
N GLY A 345 -1.26 -32.77 19.14
CA GLY A 345 -0.85 -33.44 17.91
C GLY A 345 -0.04 -32.54 16.99
N PHE A 346 -0.46 -31.29 16.84
CA PHE A 346 0.27 -30.27 16.09
C PHE A 346 1.64 -29.98 16.70
N ALA A 347 1.71 -29.81 18.03
CA ALA A 347 2.98 -29.58 18.73
C ALA A 347 3.93 -30.78 18.72
N ALA A 348 3.43 -32.00 18.51
CA ALA A 348 4.26 -33.19 18.31
C ALA A 348 4.82 -33.25 16.87
N ALA A 349 4.12 -32.67 15.90
CA ALA A 349 4.54 -32.62 14.50
C ALA A 349 5.47 -31.43 14.20
N TYR A 350 5.21 -30.28 14.81
CA TYR A 350 5.96 -29.03 14.60
C TYR A 350 6.67 -28.63 15.88
N VAL A 351 7.98 -28.39 15.78
CA VAL A 351 8.87 -28.08 16.92
C VAL A 351 8.98 -26.55 17.05
N PRO A 352 9.34 -25.96 18.22
CA PRO A 352 9.33 -24.50 18.45
C PRO A 352 10.33 -23.64 17.63
N THR A 353 10.73 -24.09 16.45
CA THR A 353 11.43 -23.27 15.43
C THR A 353 10.53 -22.84 14.28
N ASP A 354 9.24 -23.15 14.29
CA ASP A 354 8.51 -23.32 13.03
C ASP A 354 7.66 -22.12 12.61
N CYS A 355 7.76 -21.83 11.31
CA CYS A 355 7.02 -20.87 10.53
C CYS A 355 5.57 -21.33 10.25
N VAL A 356 4.88 -21.96 11.21
CA VAL A 356 3.49 -22.44 11.02
C VAL A 356 2.65 -22.09 12.26
N GLU A 357 1.56 -21.34 12.07
CA GLU A 357 0.63 -20.90 13.13
C GLU A 357 -0.63 -21.78 13.11
N LEU A 358 -0.98 -22.39 14.25
CA LEU A 358 -2.24 -23.11 14.44
C LEU A 358 -3.32 -22.18 15.00
N LEU A 359 -4.44 -22.05 14.29
CA LEU A 359 -5.64 -21.32 14.67
C LEU A 359 -6.77 -22.30 15.01
N LEU A 360 -7.39 -22.15 16.18
CA LEU A 360 -8.53 -22.98 16.60
C LEU A 360 -9.82 -22.16 16.57
N LEU A 361 -10.79 -22.61 15.77
CA LEU A 361 -12.09 -21.99 15.62
C LEU A 361 -13.16 -22.80 16.38
N PRO A 362 -13.66 -22.32 17.52
CA PRO A 362 -14.71 -23.04 18.24
C PRO A 362 -16.04 -23.00 17.52
N ALA A 363 -16.66 -24.17 17.36
CA ALA A 363 -18.03 -24.32 16.91
C ALA A 363 -19.04 -23.90 17.99
N THR A 364 -18.72 -24.17 19.27
CA THR A 364 -19.58 -23.81 20.42
C THR A 364 -18.79 -23.33 21.62
N GLY A 365 -19.07 -22.10 22.06
CA GLY A 365 -18.53 -21.50 23.29
C GLY A 365 -17.05 -21.10 23.22
N PRO A 366 -16.58 -20.24 24.15
CA PRO A 366 -15.19 -19.83 24.19
C PRO A 366 -14.28 -20.96 24.70
N LEU A 367 -13.11 -21.13 24.08
CA LEU A 367 -12.14 -22.16 24.47
C LEU A 367 -11.21 -21.71 25.61
N GLY A 368 -10.99 -20.42 25.79
CA GLY A 368 -9.93 -19.91 26.67
C GLY A 368 -8.53 -20.13 26.09
N GLU A 369 -7.49 -20.08 26.92
CA GLU A 369 -6.12 -20.37 26.47
C GLU A 369 -5.92 -21.87 26.18
N VAL A 370 -5.28 -22.15 25.04
CA VAL A 370 -4.89 -23.50 24.59
C VAL A 370 -3.40 -23.48 24.26
N PRO A 371 -2.54 -24.18 25.02
CA PRO A 371 -1.10 -24.19 24.78
C PRO A 371 -0.75 -24.67 23.38
N GLY A 372 0.16 -23.97 22.69
CA GLY A 372 0.62 -24.35 21.35
C GLY A 372 -0.33 -24.00 20.20
N ALA A 373 -1.45 -23.32 20.48
CA ALA A 373 -2.38 -22.87 19.46
C ALA A 373 -3.00 -21.50 19.82
N ARG A 374 -3.45 -20.77 18.81
CA ARG A 374 -4.22 -19.53 19.00
C ARG A 374 -5.70 -19.83 18.93
N ALA A 375 -6.37 -19.78 20.09
CA ALA A 375 -7.82 -19.90 20.16
C ALA A 375 -8.49 -18.60 19.68
N LEU A 376 -9.40 -18.73 18.73
CA LEU A 376 -10.23 -17.62 18.25
C LEU A 376 -11.54 -17.55 19.04
N PRO A 377 -12.18 -16.36 19.13
CA PRO A 377 -13.52 -16.27 19.68
C PRO A 377 -14.52 -17.03 18.81
N VAL A 378 -15.71 -17.30 19.34
CA VAL A 378 -16.82 -17.85 18.54
C VAL A 378 -17.22 -16.80 17.50
N LEU A 379 -17.09 -17.14 16.22
CA LEU A 379 -17.38 -16.24 15.11
C LEU A 379 -18.74 -16.59 14.46
N PRO A 380 -19.49 -15.60 13.94
CA PRO A 380 -20.66 -15.85 13.09
C PRO A 380 -20.34 -16.73 11.87
N THR A 381 -21.30 -17.52 11.38
CA THR A 381 -21.07 -18.52 10.30
C THR A 381 -20.50 -17.93 9.01
N ASP A 382 -20.94 -16.74 8.63
CA ASP A 382 -20.40 -15.95 7.52
C ASP A 382 -18.92 -15.60 7.74
N VAL A 383 -18.56 -15.19 8.95
CA VAL A 383 -17.18 -14.88 9.35
C VAL A 383 -16.31 -16.14 9.42
N GLN A 384 -16.87 -17.27 9.83
CA GLN A 384 -16.16 -18.56 9.82
C GLN A 384 -15.83 -19.00 8.38
N ALA A 385 -16.76 -18.84 7.45
CA ALA A 385 -16.55 -19.13 6.04
C ALA A 385 -15.48 -18.23 5.42
N ASP A 386 -15.51 -16.93 5.75
CA ASP A 386 -14.50 -15.97 5.29
C ASP A 386 -13.12 -16.28 5.88
N LEU A 387 -13.05 -16.57 7.18
CA LEU A 387 -11.80 -16.93 7.84
C LEU A 387 -11.21 -18.22 7.23
N ALA A 388 -12.03 -19.24 7.03
CA ALA A 388 -11.62 -20.49 6.38
C ALA A 388 -11.07 -20.23 4.97
N ALA A 389 -11.65 -19.29 4.21
CA ALA A 389 -11.13 -18.94 2.90
C ALA A 389 -9.77 -18.20 2.96
N THR A 390 -9.36 -17.66 4.11
CA THR A 390 -8.20 -16.76 4.26
C THR A 390 -6.94 -17.39 4.85
N VAL A 391 -7.02 -18.62 5.33
CA VAL A 391 -5.89 -19.36 5.89
C VAL A 391 -5.31 -20.33 4.86
N ASP A 392 -4.08 -20.81 5.07
CA ASP A 392 -3.41 -21.70 4.12
C ASP A 392 -4.04 -23.09 4.07
N VAL A 393 -4.46 -23.62 5.23
CA VAL A 393 -5.11 -24.93 5.35
C VAL A 393 -6.30 -24.87 6.29
N VAL A 394 -7.41 -25.49 5.89
CA VAL A 394 -8.61 -25.64 6.71
C VAL A 394 -8.85 -27.12 6.99
N VAL A 395 -9.05 -27.45 8.26
CA VAL A 395 -9.35 -28.80 8.71
C VAL A 395 -10.67 -28.82 9.48
N GLY A 396 -11.60 -29.66 9.03
CA GLY A 396 -12.91 -29.81 9.69
C GLY A 396 -12.81 -30.52 11.03
N ALA A 397 -13.81 -30.30 11.90
CA ALA A 397 -13.88 -30.83 13.27
C ALA A 397 -13.93 -32.37 13.42
N GLY A 398 -13.82 -33.13 12.33
CA GLY A 398 -13.68 -34.59 12.36
C GLY A 398 -12.54 -35.11 11.49
N GLN A 399 -11.76 -34.22 10.89
CA GLN A 399 -10.67 -34.54 9.97
C GLN A 399 -9.32 -34.11 10.51
N ALA A 400 -9.26 -33.73 11.79
CA ALA A 400 -8.02 -33.34 12.43
C ALA A 400 -7.02 -34.51 12.41
N PRO A 401 -5.81 -34.32 11.86
CA PRO A 401 -4.77 -35.33 11.86
C PRO A 401 -4.42 -35.79 13.28
N THR A 402 -4.10 -37.07 13.40
CA THR A 402 -3.75 -37.69 14.69
C THR A 402 -2.29 -38.11 14.75
N THR A 403 -1.58 -38.14 13.62
CA THR A 403 -0.16 -38.46 13.57
C THR A 403 0.68 -37.32 12.97
N PRO A 404 1.97 -37.23 13.31
CA PRO A 404 2.88 -36.26 12.71
C PRO A 404 2.97 -36.34 11.18
N GLU A 405 2.91 -37.55 10.61
CA GLU A 405 2.96 -37.75 9.16
C GLU A 405 1.76 -37.15 8.43
N GLU A 406 0.56 -37.27 9.01
CA GLU A 406 -0.66 -36.67 8.48
C GLU A 406 -0.62 -35.14 8.54
N TRP A 407 -0.05 -34.57 9.62
CA TRP A 407 0.19 -33.14 9.72
C TRP A 407 1.17 -32.64 8.66
N TYR A 408 2.31 -33.32 8.47
CA TYR A 408 3.28 -32.95 7.43
C TYR A 408 2.75 -33.07 6.00
N ALA A 409 1.83 -34.00 5.76
CA ALA A 409 1.17 -34.13 4.45
C ALA A 409 0.27 -32.93 4.14
N LEU A 410 -0.35 -32.33 5.17
CA LEU A 410 -1.17 -31.13 5.02
C LEU A 410 -0.32 -29.87 4.90
N VAL A 411 0.72 -29.74 5.73
CA VAL A 411 1.61 -28.58 5.73
C VAL A 411 3.06 -29.03 5.81
N PRO A 412 3.76 -29.15 4.66
CA PRO A 412 5.16 -29.52 4.67
C PRO A 412 6.00 -28.38 5.27
N PRO A 413 7.04 -28.68 6.07
CA PRO A 413 7.91 -27.64 6.60
C PRO A 413 8.55 -26.86 5.46
N LEU A 414 8.50 -25.52 5.56
CA LEU A 414 9.15 -24.65 4.58
C LEU A 414 10.64 -25.03 4.46
N PRO A 415 11.20 -25.13 3.25
CA PRO A 415 12.61 -25.41 3.08
C PRO A 415 13.40 -24.33 3.81
N ARG A 416 14.22 -24.73 4.79
CA ARG A 416 15.14 -23.81 5.46
C ARG A 416 15.96 -23.13 4.37
N LEU A 417 15.72 -21.84 4.15
CA LEU A 417 16.64 -21.00 3.39
C LEU A 417 17.98 -21.16 4.11
N ARG A 418 18.91 -21.89 3.49
CA ARG A 418 20.28 -22.00 4.01
C ARG A 418 20.80 -20.56 4.06
N GLY A 419 21.14 -20.11 5.26
CA GLY A 419 21.73 -18.80 5.51
C GLY A 419 23.04 -18.60 4.77
#